data_AF-A0A7X7WRQ2-F1
#
_entry.id   AF-A0A7X7WRQ2-F1
#
_cell.length_a   1.000
_cell.length_b   1.000
_cell.length_c   1.000
_cell.angle_alpha   90.00
_cell.angle_beta   90.00
_cell.angle_gamma   90.00
#
_symmetry.space_group_name_H-M   'P 1'
#
loop_
_entity.id
_entity.type
_entity.pdbx_description
1 polymer ?
#
loop_
_entity_poly.entity_id
_entity_poly.type
_entity_poly.pdbx_seq_one_letter_code
_entity_poly.pdbx_strand_id
1 'polypeptide(L)'
;MHDKNEKQILAEFLGRKGLRATPQRELILDEFLQQERHISAEELYDIVKQRDRTIGQATVYRVLKLLCEAGLAREVDFGDGTMR
;
A
#
# COMPACT_ATOMS: atom_id res chain seq x y z
N MET A 1 -13.50 -6.78 8.55
CA MET A 1 -12.63 -6.90 9.74
C MET A 1 -11.50 -7.89 9.46
N HIS A 2 -10.66 -7.62 8.45
CA HIS A 2 -9.49 -8.46 8.16
C HIS A 2 -8.20 -7.80 8.71
N ASP A 3 -8.12 -6.47 8.74
CA ASP A 3 -6.91 -5.62 8.89
C ASP A 3 -5.88 -5.97 9.97
N LYS A 4 -6.27 -6.63 11.07
CA LYS A 4 -5.33 -6.98 12.14
C LYS A 4 -4.29 -8.00 11.70
N ASN A 5 -4.64 -8.91 10.79
CA ASN A 5 -3.72 -9.95 10.34
C ASN A 5 -2.70 -9.39 9.33
N GLU A 6 -3.15 -8.54 8.40
CA GLU A 6 -2.32 -7.94 7.36
C GLU A 6 -1.30 -6.96 7.95
N LYS A 7 -1.67 -6.19 8.97
CA LYS A 7 -0.72 -5.34 9.71
C LYS A 7 0.40 -6.16 10.35
N GLN A 8 0.06 -7.32 10.92
CA GLN A 8 1.07 -8.20 11.52
C GLN A 8 2.00 -8.78 10.45
N ILE A 9 1.45 -9.24 9.31
CA ILE A 9 2.23 -9.72 8.16
C ILE A 9 3.20 -8.62 7.67
N LEU A 10 2.71 -7.40 7.50
CA LEU A 10 3.53 -6.26 7.08
C LEU A 10 4.63 -5.97 8.12
N ALA A 11 4.29 -5.89 9.41
CA ALA A 11 5.25 -5.60 10.46
C ALA A 11 6.36 -6.65 10.54
N GLU A 12 6.01 -7.93 10.44
CA GLU A 12 6.98 -9.03 10.44
C GLU A 12 7.89 -8.96 9.19
N PHE A 13 7.31 -8.75 8.01
CA PHE A 13 8.06 -8.60 6.78
C PHE A 13 9.03 -7.41 6.83
N LEU A 14 8.57 -6.26 7.32
CA LEU A 14 9.41 -5.07 7.49
C LEU A 14 10.54 -5.32 8.50
N GLY A 15 10.25 -6.00 9.61
CA GLY A 15 11.23 -6.39 10.61
C GLY A 15 12.35 -7.25 10.03
N ARG A 16 12.01 -8.25 9.20
CA ARG A 16 12.98 -9.09 8.48
C ARG A 16 13.86 -8.27 7.50
N LYS A 17 13.37 -7.14 7.00
CA LYS A 17 14.11 -6.20 6.14
C LYS A 17 14.88 -5.11 6.91
N GLY A 18 14.87 -5.11 8.24
CA GLY A 18 15.45 -4.03 9.05
C GLY A 18 14.71 -2.70 8.92
N LEU A 19 13.45 -2.75 8.49
CA LEU A 19 12.58 -1.59 8.30
C LEU A 19 11.54 -1.50 9.42
N ARG A 20 11.09 -0.28 9.75
CA ARG A 20 10.05 -0.06 10.76
C ARG A 20 8.64 -0.02 10.16
N ALA A 21 7.66 -0.59 10.84
CA ALA A 21 6.27 -0.22 10.60
C ALA A 21 6.08 1.23 11.06
N THR A 22 5.69 2.13 10.15
CA THR A 22 5.44 3.55 10.46
C THR A 22 3.95 3.84 10.27
N PRO A 23 3.41 4.87 10.93
CA PRO A 23 2.00 5.24 10.77
C PRO A 23 1.60 5.47 9.31
N GLN A 24 2.49 6.04 8.49
CA GLN A 24 2.24 6.24 7.06
C GLN A 24 2.11 4.92 6.29
N ARG A 25 2.92 3.90 6.63
CA ARG A 25 2.85 2.57 5.99
C ARG A 25 1.56 1.84 6.37
N GLU A 26 1.18 1.93 7.63
CA GLU A 26 -0.08 1.37 8.12
C GLU A 26 -1.28 2.08 7.51
N LEU A 27 -1.26 3.41 7.41
CA LEU A 27 -2.32 4.18 6.75
C LEU A 27 -2.47 3.78 5.27
N ILE A 28 -1.38 3.64 4.54
CA ILE A 28 -1.43 3.22 3.13
C ILE A 28 -1.96 1.79 3.01
N LEU A 29 -1.57 0.88 3.91
CA LEU A 29 -2.13 -0.48 3.95
C LEU A 29 -3.64 -0.45 4.25
N ASP A 30 -4.08 0.33 5.24
CA ASP A 30 -5.48 0.44 5.63
C ASP A 30 -6.35 0.96 4.48
N GLU A 31 -5.92 2.04 3.82
CA GLU A 31 -6.65 2.60 2.69
C GLU A 31 -6.64 1.65 1.48
N PHE A 32 -5.55 0.88 1.27
CA PHE A 32 -5.48 -0.14 0.23
C PHE A 32 -6.46 -1.30 0.49
N LEU A 33 -6.52 -1.82 1.72
CA LEU A 33 -7.39 -2.95 2.09
C LEU A 33 -8.88 -2.59 2.10
N GLN A 34 -9.23 -1.32 2.22
CA GLN A 34 -10.60 -0.84 2.10
C GLN A 34 -11.13 -0.87 0.67
N GLN A 35 -10.28 -1.07 -0.34
CA GLN A 35 -10.71 -1.08 -1.74
C GLN A 35 -11.23 -2.47 -2.13
N GLU A 36 -12.49 -2.52 -2.58
CA GLU A 36 -13.13 -3.75 -3.06
C GLU A 36 -12.76 -4.11 -4.52
N ARG A 37 -12.08 -3.18 -5.22
CA ARG A 37 -11.64 -3.32 -6.60
C ARG A 37 -10.15 -3.08 -6.74
N HIS A 38 -9.59 -3.49 -7.88
CA HIS A 38 -8.26 -3.02 -8.27
C HIS A 38 -8.24 -1.49 -8.33
N ILE A 39 -7.24 -0.92 -7.65
CA ILE A 39 -6.99 0.51 -7.56
C ILE A 39 -5.62 0.81 -8.15
N SER A 40 -5.52 1.90 -8.91
CA SER A 40 -4.24 2.39 -9.40
C SER A 40 -3.43 3.03 -8.26
N ALA A 41 -2.10 3.09 -8.43
CA ALA A 41 -1.24 3.76 -7.46
C ALA A 41 -1.56 5.27 -7.33
N GLU A 42 -2.06 5.89 -8.39
CA GLU A 42 -2.46 7.31 -8.42
C GLU A 42 -3.75 7.53 -7.63
N GLU A 43 -4.77 6.71 -7.84
CA GLU A 43 -6.01 6.76 -7.05
C GLU A 43 -5.74 6.53 -5.56
N LEU A 44 -4.90 5.54 -5.21
CA LEU A 44 -4.54 5.31 -3.81
C LEU A 44 -3.80 6.50 -3.21
N TYR A 45 -2.92 7.14 -3.98
CA TYR A 45 -2.23 8.35 -3.54
C TYR A 45 -3.22 9.50 -3.27
N ASP A 46 -4.19 9.72 -4.15
CA ASP A 46 -5.20 10.75 -3.97
C ASP A 46 -6.05 10.53 -2.71
N ILE A 47 -6.39 9.27 -2.40
CA ILE A 47 -7.10 8.90 -1.17
C ILE A 47 -6.21 9.16 0.07
N VAL A 48 -4.99 8.60 0.08
CA VAL A 48 -4.09 8.70 1.23
C VAL A 48 -3.71 10.15 1.52
N LYS A 49 -3.50 10.97 0.49
CA LYS A 49 -3.16 12.40 0.65
C LYS A 49 -4.28 13.21 1.31
N GLN A 50 -5.53 12.81 1.15
CA GLN A 50 -6.66 13.42 1.86
C GLN A 50 -6.62 13.13 3.36
N ARG A 51 -6.03 12.00 3.77
CA ARG A 51 -5.83 11.61 5.17
C ARG A 51 -4.57 12.21 5.78
N ASP A 52 -3.46 12.18 5.03
CA ASP A 52 -2.17 12.72 5.45
C ASP A 52 -1.47 13.42 4.28
N ARG A 53 -1.47 14.76 4.32
CA ARG A 53 -0.89 15.62 3.28
C ARG A 53 0.65 15.57 3.23
N THR A 54 1.31 14.93 4.21
CA THR A 54 2.77 14.76 4.23
C THR A 54 3.22 13.56 3.40
N ILE A 55 2.30 12.67 3.03
CA ILE A 55 2.60 11.51 2.19
C ILE A 55 2.69 11.95 0.74
N GLY A 56 3.90 11.86 0.18
CA GLY A 56 4.14 12.05 -1.26
C GLY A 56 3.87 10.79 -2.07
N GLN A 57 3.63 10.96 -3.36
CA GLN A 57 3.38 9.88 -4.31
C GLN A 57 4.47 8.80 -4.26
N ALA A 58 5.76 9.17 -4.28
CA ALA A 58 6.87 8.21 -4.17
C ALA A 58 6.83 7.34 -2.89
N THR A 59 6.23 7.81 -1.79
CA THR A 59 6.03 7.00 -0.60
C THR A 59 4.95 5.95 -0.82
N VAL A 60 3.84 6.30 -1.47
CA VAL A 60 2.77 5.35 -1.82
C VAL A 60 3.31 4.22 -2.70
N TYR A 61 4.04 4.53 -3.77
CA TYR A 61 4.64 3.52 -4.65
C TYR A 61 5.62 2.60 -3.92
N ARG A 62 6.48 3.16 -3.05
CA ARG A 62 7.40 2.34 -2.24
C ARG A 62 6.65 1.42 -1.29
N VAL A 63 5.56 1.88 -0.69
CA VAL A 63 4.76 1.04 0.21
C VAL A 63 4.02 -0.03 -0.59
N LEU A 64 3.39 0.30 -1.72
CA LEU A 64 2.76 -0.70 -2.60
C LEU A 64 3.74 -1.80 -3.00
N LYS A 65 4.99 -1.45 -3.35
CA LYS A 65 6.04 -2.43 -3.62
C LYS A 65 6.31 -3.33 -2.40
N LEU A 66 6.39 -2.76 -1.20
CA LEU A 66 6.56 -3.55 0.03
C LEU A 66 5.35 -4.46 0.30
N LEU A 67 4.12 -4.01 -0.01
CA LEU A 67 2.91 -4.84 0.11
C LEU A 67 2.96 -6.02 -0.88
N CYS A 68 3.36 -5.79 -2.13
CA CYS A 68 3.53 -6.85 -3.12
C CYS A 68 4.59 -7.87 -2.66
N GLU A 69 5.74 -7.40 -2.20
CA GLU A 69 6.81 -8.27 -1.69
C GLU A 69 6.42 -9.04 -0.42
N ALA A 70 5.54 -8.47 0.41
CA ALA A 70 4.97 -9.13 1.59
C ALA A 70 3.83 -10.10 1.25
N GLY A 71 3.40 -10.18 -0.01
CA GLY A 71 2.26 -11.00 -0.45
C GLY A 71 0.88 -10.41 -0.08
N LEU A 72 0.84 -9.15 0.33
CA LEU A 72 -0.38 -8.41 0.71
C LEU A 72 -1.05 -7.72 -0.47
N ALA A 73 -0.33 -7.52 -1.57
CA ALA A 73 -0.85 -6.94 -2.80
C ALA A 73 -0.36 -7.76 -4.02
N ARG A 74 -1.05 -7.61 -5.14
CA ARG A 74 -0.62 -8.15 -6.43
C ARG A 74 -0.67 -7.03 -7.47
N GLU A 75 0.45 -6.82 -8.12
CA GLU A 75 0.53 -5.93 -9.28
C GLU A 75 -0.13 -6.63 -10.48
N VAL A 76 -0.99 -5.90 -11.19
CA VAL A 76 -1.56 -6.32 -12.46
C VAL A 76 -1.06 -5.32 -13.49
N ASP A 77 -0.18 -5.80 -14.37
CA ASP A 77 0.28 -5.02 -15.51
C ASP A 77 -0.77 -5.15 -16.61
N PHE A 78 -1.61 -4.13 -16.75
CA PHE A 78 -2.46 -3.97 -17.91
C PHE A 78 -1.56 -3.48 -19.02
N GLY A 79 -0.96 -4.41 -19.77
CA GLY A 79 0.03 -4.15 -20.83
C GLY A 79 -0.50 -3.37 -22.05
N ASP A 80 -1.50 -2.52 -21.88
CA ASP A 80 -1.88 -1.50 -22.84
C ASP A 80 -1.54 -0.12 -22.26
N GLY A 81 -1.06 0.79 -23.12
CA GLY A 81 -0.70 2.16 -22.73
C GLY A 81 -1.89 3.02 -22.33
N THR A 82 -2.92 2.49 -21.67
CA THR A 82 -4.09 3.21 -21.20
C THR A 82 -4.55 2.64 -19.85
N MET A 83 -3.89 3.10 -18.79
CA MET A 83 -4.24 2.78 -17.40
C MET A 83 -5.72 3.10 -17.10
N ARG A 84 -6.48 2.10 -16.64
CA ARG A 84 -7.77 2.26 -15.94
C ARG A 84 -7.88 1.26 -14.80
#